data_AF-A0A0F6TBB5-F1
#
_entry.id   AF-A0A0F6TBB5-F1
#
_cell.length_a   1.000
_cell.length_b   1.000
_cell.length_c   1.000
_cell.angle_alpha   90.00
_cell.angle_beta   90.00
_cell.angle_gamma   90.00
#
_symmetry.space_group_name_H-M   'P 1'
#
loop_
_entity.id
_entity.type
_entity.pdbx_description
1 polymer ?
#
loop_
_entity_poly.entity_id
_entity_poly.type
_entity_poly.pdbx_seq_one_letter_code
_entity_poly.pdbx_strand_id
1 'polypeptide(L)'
;MEPYTVDYDWAWGGAHFGDPVTLRAHLTFADAGTARKATEAFFANLMAENGFHGSGGWAAKEIPANSTSARIIDFTAGGEDVADAISYAAEDAFEHFSTYPGTAIRWEQLPYNS
;
A
#
# COMPACT_ATOMS: atom_id res chain seq x y z
N MET A 1 7.14 0.45 14.05
CA MET A 1 6.29 0.25 12.87
C MET A 1 5.70 -1.14 12.99
N GLU A 2 4.42 -1.32 12.66
CA GLU A 2 3.76 -2.63 12.76
C GLU A 2 3.43 -3.16 11.35
N PRO A 3 3.73 -4.44 11.06
CA PRO A 3 3.31 -5.06 9.81
C PRO A 3 1.80 -5.16 9.77
N TYR A 4 1.23 -5.12 8.57
CA TYR A 4 -0.19 -5.40 8.41
C TYR A 4 -0.44 -6.89 8.63
N THR A 5 -1.52 -7.22 9.33
CA THR A 5 -2.06 -8.59 9.37
C THR A 5 -3.31 -8.59 8.50
N VAL A 6 -3.36 -9.48 7.52
CA VAL A 6 -4.47 -9.54 6.59
C VAL A 6 -5.78 -9.87 7.32
N ASP A 7 -6.81 -9.10 6.99
CA ASP A 7 -8.18 -9.35 7.40
C ASP A 7 -8.90 -10.04 6.25
N TYR A 8 -9.08 -11.35 6.38
CA TYR A 8 -9.72 -12.18 5.34
C TYR A 8 -11.21 -11.89 5.20
N ASP A 9 -11.89 -11.52 6.29
CA ASP A 9 -13.31 -11.14 6.25
C ASP A 9 -13.49 -9.85 5.43
N TRP A 10 -12.60 -8.86 5.58
CA TRP A 10 -12.58 -7.68 4.74
C TRP A 10 -12.07 -7.97 3.31
N ALA A 11 -11.05 -8.81 3.12
CA ALA A 11 -10.53 -9.07 1.78
C ALA A 11 -11.55 -9.82 0.90
N TRP A 12 -12.39 -10.68 1.48
CA TRP A 12 -13.39 -11.48 0.76
C TRP A 12 -14.84 -11.04 0.96
N GLY A 13 -15.11 -10.06 1.82
CA GLY A 13 -16.46 -9.59 2.15
C GLY A 13 -17.13 -8.69 1.10
N GLY A 14 -16.56 -8.58 -0.10
CA GLY A 14 -17.13 -7.82 -1.22
C GLY A 14 -18.47 -8.38 -1.72
N ALA A 15 -19.14 -7.64 -2.60
CA ALA A 15 -20.42 -8.08 -3.17
C ALA A 15 -20.24 -9.31 -4.08
N HIS A 16 -19.08 -9.40 -4.73
CA HIS A 16 -18.65 -10.52 -5.55
C HIS A 16 -17.28 -11.03 -5.11
N PHE A 17 -17.07 -12.34 -5.25
CA PHE A 17 -15.78 -12.94 -5.02
C PHE A 17 -14.72 -12.34 -5.94
N GLY A 18 -13.62 -11.87 -5.36
CA GLY A 18 -12.55 -11.20 -6.08
C GLY A 18 -12.81 -9.75 -6.45
N ASP A 19 -13.82 -9.11 -5.86
CA ASP A 19 -13.97 -7.66 -5.95
C ASP A 19 -12.70 -6.95 -5.49
N PRO A 20 -12.31 -5.85 -6.16
CA PRO A 20 -11.11 -5.15 -5.78
C PRO A 20 -11.26 -4.48 -4.41
N VAL A 21 -10.24 -4.63 -3.57
CA VAL A 21 -10.14 -3.98 -2.27
C VAL A 21 -8.93 -3.07 -2.25
N THR A 22 -8.98 -2.01 -1.43
CA THR A 22 -7.87 -1.07 -1.28
C THR A 22 -7.43 -0.96 0.17
N LEU A 23 -6.17 -1.33 0.42
CA LEU A 23 -5.47 -1.07 1.67
C LEU A 23 -4.67 0.23 1.54
N ARG A 24 -4.93 1.20 2.41
CA ARG A 24 -4.24 2.47 2.44
C ARG A 24 -3.16 2.49 3.53
N ALA A 25 -1.93 2.80 3.13
CA ALA A 25 -0.83 3.10 4.03
C ALA A 25 -0.70 4.60 4.25
N HIS A 26 -0.76 5.01 5.51
CA HIS A 26 -0.42 6.36 5.96
C HIS A 26 1.01 6.34 6.51
N LEU A 27 1.94 6.92 5.78
CA LEU A 27 3.35 6.97 6.12
C LEU A 27 3.72 8.34 6.68
N THR A 28 4.46 8.37 7.78
CA THR A 28 5.09 9.57 8.32
C THR A 28 6.59 9.37 8.42
N PHE A 29 7.36 10.32 7.96
CA PHE A 29 8.83 10.27 7.94
C PHE A 29 9.42 11.38 8.82
N ALA A 30 10.71 11.23 9.16
CA ALA A 30 11.45 12.23 9.94
C ALA A 30 11.48 13.61 9.27
N ASP A 31 11.57 13.65 7.95
CA ASP A 31 11.63 14.88 7.16
C ASP A 31 11.12 14.68 5.71
N ALA A 32 10.91 15.78 5.00
CA ALA A 32 10.36 15.79 3.64
C ALA A 32 11.30 15.18 2.59
N GLY A 33 12.62 15.32 2.77
CA GLY A 33 13.62 14.74 1.87
C GLY A 33 13.64 13.22 1.96
N THR A 34 13.59 12.69 3.19
CA THR A 34 13.44 11.26 3.47
C THR A 34 12.13 10.73 2.91
N ALA A 35 11.01 11.41 3.14
CA ALA A 35 9.71 11.02 2.58
C ALA A 35 9.75 10.89 1.06
N ARG A 36 10.30 11.89 0.35
CA ARG A 36 10.42 11.86 -1.11
C ARG A 36 11.30 10.69 -1.57
N LYS A 37 12.51 10.58 -1.03
CA LYS A 37 13.47 9.55 -1.44
C LYS A 37 12.92 8.14 -1.21
N ALA A 38 12.31 7.91 -0.05
CA ALA A 38 11.76 6.60 0.30
C ALA A 38 10.64 6.19 -0.66
N THR A 39 9.70 7.10 -0.95
CA THR A 39 8.60 6.83 -1.88
C THR A 39 9.06 6.67 -3.32
N GLU A 40 9.97 7.52 -3.81
CA GLU A 40 10.56 7.38 -5.16
C GLU A 40 11.25 6.01 -5.32
N ALA A 41 12.03 5.60 -4.33
CA ALA A 41 12.71 4.31 -4.34
C ALA A 41 11.72 3.12 -4.30
N PHE A 42 10.61 3.25 -3.56
CA PHE A 42 9.58 2.20 -3.51
C PHE A 42 8.97 1.99 -4.89
N PHE A 43 8.48 3.06 -5.52
CA PHE A 43 7.84 2.99 -6.82
C PHE A 43 8.79 2.59 -7.95
N ALA A 44 10.08 2.95 -7.85
CA ALA A 44 11.10 2.53 -8.82
C ALA A 44 11.36 1.02 -8.82
N ASN A 45 11.07 0.32 -7.70
CA ASN A 45 11.22 -1.13 -7.58
C ASN A 45 9.99 -1.92 -8.09
N LEU A 46 8.87 -1.24 -8.30
CA LEU A 46 7.65 -1.87 -8.80
C LEU A 46 7.67 -1.95 -10.33
N MET A 47 7.08 -3.00 -10.89
CA MET A 47 6.90 -3.06 -12.34
C MET A 47 5.94 -1.95 -12.77
N ALA A 48 6.38 -1.12 -13.71
CA ALA A 48 5.57 -0.07 -14.31
C ALA A 48 4.93 -0.61 -15.60
N GLU A 49 3.66 -0.99 -15.55
CA GLU A 49 2.88 -1.35 -16.73
C GLU A 49 1.65 -0.43 -16.86
N ASN A 50 1.50 0.19 -18.04
CA ASN A 50 0.35 1.05 -18.37
C ASN A 50 0.03 2.16 -17.35
N GLY A 51 1.04 2.69 -16.65
CA GLY A 51 0.88 3.75 -15.66
C GLY A 51 0.48 3.27 -14.26
N PHE A 52 0.42 1.96 -14.04
CA PHE A 52 0.29 1.34 -12.72
C PHE A 52 1.64 0.78 -12.28
N HIS A 53 1.98 1.00 -11.03
CA HIS A 53 3.12 0.38 -10.38
C HIS A 53 2.59 -0.78 -9.54
N GLY A 54 3.01 -2.00 -9.80
CA GLY A 54 2.47 -3.17 -9.10
C GLY A 54 3.38 -4.38 -9.18
N SER A 55 3.00 -5.41 -8.44
CA SER A 55 3.61 -6.73 -8.45
C SER A 55 2.54 -7.76 -8.08
N GLY A 56 2.64 -9.01 -8.56
CA GLY A 56 1.87 -10.14 -8.02
C GLY A 56 0.37 -9.92 -7.78
N GLY A 57 -0.36 -9.25 -8.69
CA GLY A 57 -1.82 -9.09 -8.59
C GLY A 57 -2.31 -7.85 -7.83
N TRP A 58 -1.42 -6.97 -7.39
CA TRP A 58 -1.77 -5.70 -6.76
C TRP A 58 -1.13 -4.49 -7.46
N ALA A 59 -1.72 -3.32 -7.26
CA ALA A 59 -1.24 -2.03 -7.76
C ALA A 59 -1.12 -1.01 -6.62
N ALA A 60 -0.06 -0.21 -6.66
CA ALA A 60 0.19 0.92 -5.76
C ALA A 60 -0.09 2.25 -6.47
N LYS A 61 -0.68 3.18 -5.72
CA LYS A 61 -0.90 4.56 -6.15
C LYS A 61 -0.64 5.54 -5.01
N GLU A 62 0.21 6.53 -5.25
CA GLU A 62 0.38 7.63 -4.31
C GLU A 62 -0.83 8.59 -4.38
N ILE A 63 -1.32 9.00 -3.21
CA ILE A 63 -2.44 9.94 -3.04
C ILE A 63 -1.92 11.18 -2.30
N PRO A 64 -2.46 12.39 -2.57
CA PRO A 64 -2.03 13.60 -1.88
C PRO A 64 -2.10 13.49 -0.35
N ALA A 65 -1.00 13.86 0.31
CA ALA A 65 -0.93 13.97 1.76
C ALA A 65 -0.96 15.44 2.21
N ASN A 66 -1.43 15.70 3.42
CA ASN A 66 -1.55 17.06 3.97
C ASN A 66 -0.22 17.64 4.50
N SER A 67 0.87 16.88 4.47
CA SER A 67 2.19 17.28 4.97
C SER A 67 3.30 16.80 4.03
N THR A 68 4.37 17.59 3.89
CA THR A 68 5.53 17.24 3.06
C THR A 68 6.34 16.08 3.62
N SER A 69 6.25 15.79 4.92
CA SER A 69 6.86 14.61 5.57
C SER A 69 5.92 13.41 5.67
N ALA A 70 4.70 13.52 5.14
CA ALA A 70 3.74 12.43 5.09
C ALA A 70 3.54 11.94 3.66
N ARG A 71 3.24 10.66 3.49
CA ARG A 71 2.88 10.05 2.20
C ARG A 71 1.71 9.12 2.42
N ILE A 72 0.83 9.04 1.42
CA ILE A 72 -0.30 8.11 1.43
C ILE A 72 -0.18 7.25 0.18
N ILE A 73 -0.22 5.93 0.36
CA ILE A 73 -0.17 4.98 -0.75
C ILE A 73 -1.36 4.05 -0.63
N ASP A 74 -2.12 3.93 -1.71
CA ASP A 74 -3.21 2.99 -1.87
C ASP A 74 -2.69 1.74 -2.58
N PHE A 75 -2.85 0.59 -1.93
CA PHE A 75 -2.59 -0.74 -2.48
C PHE A 75 -3.91 -1.38 -2.85
N THR A 76 -4.15 -1.61 -4.13
CA THR A 76 -5.40 -2.19 -4.64
C THR A 76 -5.11 -3.55 -5.24
N ALA A 77 -5.86 -4.57 -4.81
CA ALA A 77 -5.80 -5.91 -5.38
C ALA A 77 -7.21 -6.42 -5.64
N GLY A 78 -7.35 -7.38 -6.54
CA GLY A 78 -8.62 -8.04 -6.85
C GLY A 78 -8.38 -9.41 -7.48
N GLY A 79 -9.46 -10.12 -7.81
CA GLY A 79 -9.41 -11.49 -8.32
C GLY A 79 -9.37 -12.55 -7.21
N GLU A 80 -9.10 -13.79 -7.61
CA GLU A 80 -9.16 -14.98 -6.73
C GLU A 80 -8.20 -14.87 -5.52
N ASP A 81 -7.06 -14.21 -5.71
CA ASP A 81 -5.98 -14.10 -4.72
C ASP A 81 -5.95 -12.73 -4.01
N VAL A 82 -7.08 -12.02 -3.93
CA VAL A 82 -7.15 -10.64 -3.40
C VAL A 82 -6.53 -10.48 -2.00
N ALA A 83 -6.76 -11.44 -1.10
CA ALA A 83 -6.21 -11.41 0.26
C ALA A 83 -4.68 -11.56 0.26
N ASP A 84 -4.17 -12.52 -0.52
CA ASP A 84 -2.75 -12.80 -0.62
C ASP A 84 -2.01 -11.64 -1.30
N ALA A 85 -2.59 -11.08 -2.37
CA ALA A 85 -2.05 -9.92 -3.06
C ALA A 85 -1.97 -8.68 -2.15
N ILE A 86 -2.96 -8.43 -1.29
CA ILE A 86 -2.88 -7.37 -0.27
C ILE A 86 -1.80 -7.68 0.77
N SER A 87 -1.68 -8.94 1.21
CA SER A 87 -0.65 -9.35 2.16
C SER A 87 0.75 -9.07 1.59
N TYR A 88 0.99 -9.44 0.33
CA TYR A 88 2.26 -9.17 -0.36
C TYR A 88 2.51 -7.67 -0.53
N ALA A 89 1.49 -6.89 -0.92
CA ALA A 89 1.63 -5.44 -1.03
C ALA A 89 2.04 -4.78 0.29
N ALA A 90 1.43 -5.23 1.39
CA ALA A 90 1.73 -4.70 2.72
C ALA A 90 3.10 -5.16 3.24
N GLU A 91 3.52 -6.39 2.95
CA GLU A 91 4.85 -6.91 3.26
C GLU A 91 5.93 -6.13 2.53
N ASP A 92 5.84 -6.00 1.20
CA ASP A 92 6.80 -5.25 0.37
C ASP A 92 6.94 -3.79 0.86
N ALA A 93 5.81 -3.15 1.17
CA ALA A 93 5.82 -1.80 1.71
C ALA A 93 6.46 -1.74 3.10
N PHE A 94 6.10 -2.66 4.00
CA PHE A 94 6.66 -2.71 5.35
C PHE A 94 8.17 -2.93 5.32
N GLU A 95 8.66 -3.89 4.55
CA GLU A 95 10.08 -4.19 4.41
C GLU A 95 10.84 -2.99 3.87
N HIS A 96 10.35 -2.36 2.80
CA HIS A 96 10.98 -1.20 2.19
C HIS A 96 11.02 0.00 3.15
N PHE A 97 9.88 0.39 3.72
CA PHE A 97 9.80 1.60 4.54
C PHE A 97 10.42 1.45 5.93
N SER A 98 10.54 0.22 6.45
CA SER A 98 11.25 -0.06 7.71
C SER A 98 12.75 0.22 7.62
N THR A 99 13.33 0.32 6.41
CA THR A 99 14.74 0.69 6.22
C THR A 99 15.03 2.17 6.47
N TYR A 100 13.99 3.02 6.63
CA TYR A 100 14.11 4.46 6.85
C TYR A 100 13.85 4.80 8.32
N PRO A 101 14.88 5.20 9.11
CA PRO A 101 14.71 5.50 10.54
C PRO A 101 13.69 6.61 10.82
N GLY A 102 12.89 6.43 11.87
CA GLY A 102 11.85 7.39 12.24
C GLY A 102 10.58 7.30 11.39
N THR A 103 10.48 6.32 10.47
CA THR A 103 9.27 6.10 9.69
C THR A 103 8.21 5.39 10.53
N ALA A 104 6.97 5.88 10.45
CA ALA A 104 5.79 5.24 10.98
C ALA A 104 4.83 4.90 9.84
N ILE A 105 4.12 3.78 9.97
CA ILE A 105 3.06 3.37 9.07
C ILE A 105 1.78 3.13 9.87
N ARG A 106 0.65 3.54 9.32
CA ARG A 106 -0.69 3.16 9.80
C ARG A 106 -1.49 2.65 8.63
N TRP A 107 -2.08 1.48 8.80
CA TRP A 107 -2.90 0.82 7.79
C TRP A 107 -4.37 1.21 7.96
N GLU A 108 -5.06 1.38 6.83
CA GLU A 108 -6.49 1.65 6.77
C GLU A 108 -7.10 0.82 5.64
N GLN A 109 -8.04 -0.06 6.00
CA GLN A 109 -8.87 -0.76 5.03
C GLN A 109 -9.95 0.19 4.51
N LEU A 110 -9.95 0.46 3.21
CA LEU A 110 -10.99 1.30 2.62
C LEU A 110 -12.29 0.49 2.43
N PRO A 111 -13.46 1.14 2.51
CA PRO A 111 -14.72 0.49 2.15
C PRO A 111 -14.68 0.05 0.68
N TYR A 112 -15.42 -1.02 0.34
CA TYR A 112 -15.59 -1.42 -1.05
C TYR A 112 -16.18 -0.25 -1.86
N ASN A 113 -15.57 0.06 -3.00
CA ASN A 113 -16.20 0.97 -3.95
C ASN A 113 -17.43 0.25 -4.51
N SER A 114 -18.61 0.73 -4.09
CA SER A 114 -19.92 0.28 -4.56
C SER A 114 -20.17 0.67 -6.01
#